data_AF-A0AAJ3TNK7-F1
#
_entry.id   AF-A0AAJ3TNK7-F1
#
_cell.length_a   1.000
_cell.length_b   1.000
_cell.length_c   1.000
_cell.angle_alpha   90.00
_cell.angle_beta   90.00
_cell.angle_gamma   90.00
#
_symmetry.space_group_name_H-M   'P 1'
#
loop_
_entity.id
_entity.type
_entity.pdbx_description
1 polymer ?
#
loop_
_entity_poly.entity_id
_entity_poly.type
_entity_poly.pdbx_seq_one_letter_code
_entity_poly.pdbx_strand_id
1 'polypeptide(L)'
;MKARKDITIYNERESFVNTSIKDFYISYYKDKTKHINRLDNHRHTYYEIIWIKEGKGKHTIDFKDYEFSGASLFLLHPKNVHRIHKETPTSGGVVKFNDYFFADDNIHSKFLLQYGVFDDIDMLPMIHLKPEEQSSINNFFELMSNEANSQNAFTSNILLNLLKSFLLKVYQIKKSQCAIM
;
A
#
# COMPACT_ATOMS: atom_id res chain seq x y z
N MET A 1 -26.59 -19.40 -15.91
CA MET A 1 -26.16 -18.40 -14.91
C MET A 1 -24.82 -18.84 -14.33
N LYS A 2 -23.71 -18.14 -14.61
CA LYS A 2 -22.47 -18.38 -13.85
C LYS A 2 -22.71 -17.84 -12.43
N ALA A 3 -22.54 -18.68 -11.42
CA ALA A 3 -22.63 -18.29 -10.02
C ALA A 3 -21.76 -17.04 -9.79
N ARG A 4 -22.31 -15.99 -9.18
CA ARG A 4 -21.51 -14.87 -8.67
C ARG A 4 -20.54 -15.47 -7.66
N LYS A 5 -19.26 -15.52 -7.99
CA LYS A 5 -18.21 -15.84 -7.02
C LYS A 5 -18.19 -14.69 -6.02
N ASP A 6 -18.49 -14.96 -4.76
CA ASP A 6 -18.50 -13.93 -3.72
C ASP A 6 -17.10 -13.30 -3.60
N ILE A 7 -17.06 -11.98 -3.43
CA ILE A 7 -15.80 -11.23 -3.25
C ILE A 7 -15.34 -11.45 -1.81
N THR A 8 -14.20 -12.11 -1.63
CA THR A 8 -13.61 -12.32 -0.30
C THR A 8 -13.30 -10.98 0.36
N ILE A 9 -13.62 -10.85 1.65
CA ILE A 9 -13.35 -9.66 2.45
C ILE A 9 -12.32 -10.01 3.50
N TYR A 10 -11.16 -9.38 3.45
CA TYR A 10 -10.12 -9.50 4.47
C TYR A 10 -10.21 -8.37 5.48
N ASN A 11 -10.29 -8.69 6.76
CA ASN A 11 -10.24 -7.70 7.83
C ASN A 11 -8.89 -7.69 8.55
N GLU A 12 -8.76 -6.80 9.52
CA GLU A 12 -7.55 -6.62 10.32
C GLU A 12 -7.17 -7.92 11.03
N ARG A 13 -8.15 -8.63 11.62
CA ARG A 13 -7.90 -9.87 12.36
C ARG A 13 -7.31 -10.97 11.48
N GLU A 14 -7.55 -10.94 10.18
CA GLU A 14 -7.03 -11.92 9.22
C GLU A 14 -5.71 -11.48 8.58
N SER A 15 -5.50 -10.18 8.44
CA SER A 15 -4.38 -9.62 7.68
C SER A 15 -3.23 -9.10 8.54
N PHE A 16 -3.48 -8.92 9.83
CA PHE A 16 -2.55 -8.43 10.85
C PHE A 16 -2.26 -9.56 11.87
N VAL A 17 -2.57 -10.81 11.51
CA VAL A 17 -2.23 -11.99 12.31
C VAL A 17 -0.72 -12.01 12.50
N ASN A 18 -0.26 -11.96 13.74
CA ASN A 18 1.15 -11.91 14.15
C ASN A 18 1.87 -10.57 13.91
N THR A 19 1.17 -9.43 13.88
CA THR A 19 1.87 -8.14 14.01
C THR A 19 2.32 -7.93 15.45
N SER A 20 3.54 -7.44 15.64
CA SER A 20 4.01 -6.91 16.94
C SER A 20 3.35 -5.55 17.26
N ILE A 21 2.80 -4.88 16.24
CA ILE A 21 2.24 -3.55 16.33
C ILE A 21 0.76 -3.60 15.97
N LYS A 22 -0.08 -3.16 16.89
CA LYS A 22 -1.52 -3.09 16.68
C LYS A 22 -1.84 -2.13 15.53
N ASP A 23 -2.78 -2.51 14.67
CA ASP A 23 -3.34 -1.66 13.61
C ASP A 23 -2.35 -1.21 12.50
N PHE A 24 -1.13 -1.76 12.49
CA PHE A 24 -0.11 -1.50 11.47
C PHE A 24 0.64 -2.78 11.10
N TYR A 25 0.94 -2.94 9.81
CA TYR A 25 1.75 -4.04 9.28
C TYR A 25 2.65 -3.52 8.16
N ILE A 26 3.91 -3.95 8.18
CA ILE A 26 4.85 -3.73 7.09
C ILE A 26 5.59 -5.03 6.80
N SER A 27 5.81 -5.32 5.53
CA SER A 27 6.68 -6.43 5.12
C SER A 27 7.31 -6.19 3.76
N TYR A 28 8.44 -6.85 3.54
CA TYR A 28 9.03 -7.02 2.23
C TYR A 28 8.64 -8.36 1.63
N TYR A 29 8.56 -8.42 0.30
CA TYR A 29 8.41 -9.67 -0.42
C TYR A 29 9.35 -9.72 -1.61
N LYS A 30 9.72 -10.94 -1.98
CA LYS A 30 10.45 -11.25 -3.21
C LYS A 30 9.97 -12.59 -3.73
N ASP A 31 9.30 -12.57 -4.87
CA ASP A 31 8.78 -13.78 -5.47
C ASP A 31 9.94 -14.67 -5.94
N LYS A 32 9.87 -15.96 -5.59
CA LYS A 32 10.84 -16.96 -6.09
C LYS A 32 10.48 -17.46 -7.48
N THR A 33 9.19 -17.45 -7.85
CA THR A 33 8.66 -17.96 -9.13
C THR A 33 7.44 -17.14 -9.58
N LYS A 34 6.98 -17.35 -10.82
CA LYS A 34 5.87 -16.61 -11.46
C LYS A 34 4.46 -16.92 -10.89
N HIS A 35 4.31 -17.80 -9.90
CA HIS A 35 3.01 -18.35 -9.50
C HIS A 35 2.39 -17.73 -8.23
N ILE A 36 2.97 -16.68 -7.65
CA ILE A 36 2.43 -16.03 -6.44
C ILE A 36 1.42 -14.94 -6.85
N ASN A 37 0.35 -15.36 -7.54
CA ASN A 37 -0.72 -14.48 -7.98
C ASN A 37 -1.91 -14.58 -7.03
N ARG A 38 -2.48 -13.42 -6.65
CA ARG A 38 -3.83 -13.35 -6.07
C ARG A 38 -4.81 -13.05 -7.19
N LEU A 39 -5.24 -14.11 -7.89
CA LEU A 39 -6.11 -14.01 -9.07
C LEU A 39 -7.58 -13.79 -8.71
N ASP A 40 -7.99 -14.16 -7.50
CA ASP A 40 -9.35 -13.94 -7.02
C ASP A 40 -9.54 -12.49 -6.56
N ASN A 41 -10.66 -11.91 -6.97
CA ASN A 41 -11.08 -10.58 -6.52
C ASN A 41 -11.32 -10.64 -5.00
N HIS A 42 -10.71 -9.70 -4.29
CA HIS A 42 -10.94 -9.51 -2.87
C HIS A 42 -10.98 -8.03 -2.54
N ARG A 43 -11.40 -7.70 -1.32
CA ARG A 43 -11.33 -6.36 -0.75
C ARG A 43 -10.92 -6.43 0.71
N HIS A 44 -10.54 -5.30 1.27
CA HIS A 44 -10.15 -5.21 2.68
C HIS A 44 -10.79 -4.02 3.40
N THR A 45 -10.77 -4.04 4.74
CA THR A 45 -11.33 -2.99 5.62
C THR A 45 -10.34 -1.89 6.00
N TYR A 46 -9.08 -2.03 5.57
CA TYR A 46 -7.94 -1.18 5.92
C TYR A 46 -7.33 -0.54 4.66
N TYR A 47 -6.39 0.39 4.82
CA TYR A 47 -5.58 0.92 3.72
C TYR A 47 -4.42 -0.01 3.42
N GLU A 48 -4.07 -0.15 2.15
CA GLU A 48 -2.92 -0.93 1.71
C GLU A 48 -2.11 -0.13 0.66
N ILE A 49 -0.80 -0.06 0.88
CA ILE A 49 0.16 0.48 -0.08
C ILE A 49 1.05 -0.67 -0.53
N ILE A 50 0.98 -1.01 -1.82
CA ILE A 50 1.82 -2.04 -2.42
C ILE A 50 2.91 -1.34 -3.23
N TRP A 51 4.15 -1.53 -2.81
CA TRP A 51 5.31 -1.12 -3.57
C TRP A 51 5.81 -2.27 -4.42
N ILE A 52 5.83 -2.08 -5.73
CA ILE A 52 6.59 -2.90 -6.69
C ILE A 52 7.94 -2.20 -6.87
N LYS A 53 9.03 -2.86 -6.46
CA LYS A 53 10.41 -2.44 -6.73
C LYS A 53 10.86 -2.88 -8.12
N GLU A 54 10.58 -4.14 -8.46
CA GLU A 54 10.94 -4.77 -9.73
C GLU A 54 9.84 -5.73 -10.17
N GLY A 55 9.74 -5.94 -11.49
CA GLY A 55 8.83 -6.90 -12.11
C GLY A 55 7.81 -6.26 -13.05
N LYS A 56 6.94 -7.08 -13.61
CA LYS A 56 5.92 -6.70 -14.58
C LYS A 56 4.62 -7.43 -14.30
N GLY A 57 3.50 -6.77 -14.53
CA GLY A 57 2.19 -7.39 -14.47
C GLY A 57 1.06 -6.39 -14.57
N LYS A 58 -0.07 -6.76 -14.00
CA LYS A 58 -1.32 -6.03 -14.04
C LYS A 58 -2.03 -6.11 -12.70
N HIS A 59 -2.41 -4.96 -12.16
CA HIS A 59 -3.27 -4.85 -10.98
C HIS A 59 -4.64 -4.39 -11.43
N THR A 60 -5.66 -5.24 -11.29
CA THR A 60 -7.04 -4.82 -11.51
C THR A 60 -7.56 -4.22 -10.21
N ILE A 61 -8.01 -2.97 -10.21
CA ILE A 61 -8.58 -2.24 -9.06
C ILE A 61 -9.92 -1.66 -9.51
N ASP A 62 -10.99 -1.98 -8.80
CA ASP A 62 -12.38 -1.63 -9.13
C ASP A 62 -12.72 -1.84 -10.60
N PHE A 63 -12.33 -3.02 -11.10
CA PHE A 63 -12.56 -3.50 -12.46
C PHE A 63 -11.83 -2.73 -13.57
N LYS A 64 -10.94 -1.79 -13.21
CA LYS A 64 -10.00 -1.16 -14.14
C LYS A 64 -8.62 -1.78 -14.00
N ASP A 65 -8.00 -2.03 -15.14
CA ASP A 65 -6.67 -2.62 -15.22
C ASP A 65 -5.58 -1.54 -15.21
N TYR A 66 -4.55 -1.76 -14.39
CA TYR A 66 -3.37 -0.92 -14.28
C TYR A 66 -2.13 -1.78 -14.54
N GLU A 67 -1.47 -1.54 -15.67
CA GLU A 67 -0.25 -2.27 -16.04
C GLU A 67 0.97 -1.65 -15.38
N PHE A 68 1.83 -2.49 -14.82
CA PHE A 68 3.10 -2.06 -14.25
C PHE A 68 4.26 -2.78 -14.90
N SER A 69 5.35 -2.04 -15.11
CA SER A 69 6.63 -2.56 -15.59
C SER A 69 7.74 -1.75 -14.92
N GLY A 70 8.32 -2.30 -13.86
CA GLY A 70 9.28 -1.61 -13.00
C GLY A 70 8.64 -0.91 -11.80
N ALA A 71 9.39 0.02 -11.22
CA ALA A 71 9.08 0.58 -9.91
C ALA A 71 7.75 1.35 -9.89
N SER A 72 6.81 0.90 -9.04
CA SER A 72 5.46 1.46 -8.97
C SER A 72 4.89 1.38 -7.56
N LEU A 73 4.01 2.30 -7.18
CA LEU A 73 3.18 2.21 -5.97
C LEU A 73 1.73 2.02 -6.36
N PHE A 74 1.05 1.11 -5.67
CA PHE A 74 -0.40 1.00 -5.67
C PHE A 74 -0.97 1.50 -4.35
N LEU A 75 -1.99 2.34 -4.42
CA LEU A 75 -2.67 2.95 -3.26
C LEU A 75 -4.10 2.42 -3.20
N LEU A 76 -4.40 1.63 -2.18
CA LEU A 76 -5.69 0.96 -2.01
C LEU A 76 -6.38 1.47 -0.74
N HIS A 77 -7.60 2.00 -0.91
CA HIS A 77 -8.47 2.38 0.19
C HIS A 77 -9.27 1.18 0.73
N PRO A 78 -9.88 1.30 1.91
CA PRO A 78 -10.88 0.32 2.34
C PRO A 78 -11.97 0.13 1.28
N LYS A 79 -12.34 -1.14 1.04
CA LYS A 79 -13.38 -1.59 0.10
C LYS A 79 -13.01 -1.65 -1.38
N ASN A 80 -11.82 -1.21 -1.81
CA ASN A 80 -11.37 -1.46 -3.19
C ASN A 80 -11.45 -2.96 -3.49
N VAL A 81 -12.08 -3.31 -4.61
CA VAL A 81 -12.07 -4.68 -5.11
C VAL A 81 -10.88 -4.82 -6.03
N HIS A 82 -9.93 -5.67 -5.67
CA HIS A 82 -8.70 -5.79 -6.44
C HIS A 82 -8.20 -7.23 -6.59
N ARG A 83 -7.34 -7.42 -7.61
CA ARG A 83 -6.54 -8.63 -7.84
C ARG A 83 -5.26 -8.25 -8.56
N ILE A 84 -4.19 -9.01 -8.34
CA ILE A 84 -2.90 -8.75 -8.98
C ILE A 84 -2.43 -9.98 -9.75
N HIS A 85 -2.10 -9.77 -11.02
CA HIS A 85 -1.52 -10.75 -11.91
C HIS A 85 -0.09 -10.32 -12.25
N LYS A 86 0.90 -11.10 -11.81
CA LYS A 86 2.31 -10.88 -12.04
C LYS A 86 2.77 -11.71 -13.23
N GLU A 87 3.28 -11.06 -14.26
CA GLU A 87 3.82 -11.70 -15.47
C GLU A 87 5.27 -12.17 -15.28
N THR A 88 6.02 -11.45 -14.44
CA THR A 88 7.38 -11.79 -14.02
C THR A 88 7.47 -11.83 -12.49
N PRO A 89 8.48 -12.49 -11.90
CA PRO A 89 8.71 -12.41 -10.46
C PRO A 89 8.81 -10.94 -10.02
N THR A 90 8.07 -10.59 -8.97
CA THR A 90 8.08 -9.23 -8.43
C THR A 90 8.80 -9.17 -7.09
N SER A 91 9.32 -8.01 -6.73
CA SER A 91 9.82 -7.73 -5.39
C SER A 91 9.38 -6.34 -4.95
N GLY A 92 9.39 -6.11 -3.64
CA GLY A 92 9.06 -4.81 -3.06
C GLY A 92 8.56 -4.95 -1.64
N GLY A 93 7.57 -4.15 -1.27
CA GLY A 93 7.00 -4.16 0.08
C GLY A 93 5.52 -3.85 0.12
N VAL A 94 4.92 -4.15 1.26
CA VAL A 94 3.52 -3.85 1.55
C VAL A 94 3.45 -3.15 2.89
N VAL A 95 2.67 -2.06 2.96
CA VAL A 95 2.28 -1.38 4.20
C VAL A 95 0.76 -1.46 4.31
N LYS A 96 0.26 -1.91 5.46
CA LYS A 96 -1.18 -1.93 5.77
C LYS A 96 -1.42 -1.22 7.09
N PHE A 97 -2.48 -0.44 7.15
CA PHE A 97 -2.89 0.25 8.37
C PHE A 97 -4.37 0.62 8.31
N ASN A 98 -4.99 0.84 9.47
CA ASN A 98 -6.36 1.31 9.55
C ASN A 98 -6.43 2.68 10.25
N ASP A 99 -7.63 3.28 10.30
CA ASP A 99 -7.85 4.58 10.92
C ASP A 99 -7.50 4.61 12.43
N TYR A 100 -7.56 3.47 13.13
CA TYR A 100 -7.22 3.39 14.55
C TYR A 100 -5.72 3.58 14.81
N PHE A 101 -4.86 3.35 13.82
CA PHE A 101 -3.44 3.68 13.95
C PHE A 101 -3.21 5.20 14.09
N PHE A 102 -4.19 6.01 13.68
CA PHE A 102 -4.23 7.47 13.82
C PHE A 102 -5.22 7.93 14.90
N ALA A 103 -5.68 7.04 15.80
CA ALA A 103 -6.75 7.34 16.74
C ALA A 103 -6.47 8.59 17.59
N ASP A 104 -5.27 8.67 18.17
CA ASP A 104 -4.81 9.75 19.05
C ASP A 104 -4.12 10.90 18.28
N ASP A 105 -4.17 10.89 16.96
CA ASP A 105 -3.51 11.87 16.11
C ASP A 105 -4.42 13.04 15.74
N ASN A 106 -3.79 14.12 15.27
CA ASN A 106 -4.52 15.31 14.85
C ASN A 106 -5.45 15.02 13.65
N ILE A 107 -6.47 15.88 13.51
CA ILE A 107 -7.47 15.75 12.45
C ILE A 107 -6.85 15.94 11.05
N HIS A 108 -5.78 16.74 10.92
CA HIS A 108 -5.13 17.00 9.63
C HIS A 108 -4.52 15.74 9.01
N SER A 109 -3.98 14.82 9.81
CA SER A 109 -3.45 13.55 9.31
C SER A 109 -4.55 12.64 8.77
N LYS A 110 -5.74 12.65 9.39
CA LYS A 110 -6.92 11.95 8.86
C LYS A 110 -7.41 12.59 7.55
N PHE A 111 -7.39 13.92 7.46
CA PHE A 111 -7.69 14.62 6.21
C PHE A 111 -6.69 14.31 5.09
N LEU A 112 -5.39 14.27 5.38
CA LEU A 112 -4.36 13.93 4.39
C LEU A 112 -4.55 12.51 3.84
N LEU A 113 -4.91 11.55 4.70
CA LEU A 113 -5.21 10.19 4.29
C LEU A 113 -6.39 10.16 3.31
N GLN A 114 -7.54 10.69 3.74
CA GLN A 114 -8.80 10.56 3.02
C GLN A 114 -8.87 11.41 1.76
N TYR A 115 -8.33 12.64 1.79
CA TYR A 115 -8.49 13.63 0.71
C TYR A 115 -7.17 14.02 0.04
N GLY A 116 -6.06 13.36 0.37
CA GLY A 116 -4.76 13.60 -0.26
C GLY A 116 -4.23 12.36 -0.95
N VAL A 117 -3.83 11.38 -0.14
CA VAL A 117 -3.19 10.16 -0.64
C VAL A 117 -4.20 9.24 -1.32
N PHE A 118 -5.29 8.91 -0.61
CA PHE A 118 -6.32 7.97 -1.06
C PHE A 118 -7.58 8.64 -1.59
N ASP A 119 -7.48 9.91 -2.01
CA ASP A 119 -8.63 10.65 -2.54
C ASP A 119 -9.25 9.95 -3.76
N ASP A 120 -10.56 9.73 -3.70
CA ASP A 120 -11.40 9.10 -4.72
C ASP A 120 -11.58 9.99 -5.96
N ILE A 121 -11.34 11.31 -5.84
CA ILE A 121 -11.57 12.27 -6.93
C ILE A 121 -10.47 12.17 -8.00
N ASP A 122 -9.21 11.98 -7.59
CA ASP A 122 -8.03 12.04 -8.49
C ASP A 122 -7.57 10.66 -9.01
N MET A 123 -8.32 9.57 -8.77
CA MET A 123 -8.23 8.22 -9.37
C MET A 123 -6.86 7.76 -9.95
N LEU A 124 -5.78 8.00 -9.23
CA LEU A 124 -4.45 7.44 -9.53
C LEU A 124 -4.12 6.41 -8.44
N PRO A 125 -4.75 5.22 -8.48
CA PRO A 125 -4.42 4.14 -7.56
C PRO A 125 -3.06 3.52 -7.90
N MET A 126 -2.38 4.03 -8.93
CA MET A 126 -1.05 3.63 -9.36
C MET A 126 -0.18 4.86 -9.63
N ILE A 127 1.07 4.82 -9.15
CA ILE A 127 2.10 5.84 -9.38
C ILE A 127 3.35 5.12 -9.92
N HIS A 128 3.85 5.53 -11.09
CA HIS A 128 5.14 5.07 -11.59
C HIS A 128 6.26 5.84 -10.92
N LEU A 129 7.30 5.18 -10.43
CA LEU A 129 8.37 5.85 -9.69
C LEU A 129 9.58 6.12 -10.59
N LYS A 130 10.07 7.36 -10.58
CA LYS A 130 11.41 7.71 -11.09
C LYS A 130 12.51 7.14 -10.17
N PRO A 131 13.76 7.00 -10.63
CA PRO A 131 14.84 6.43 -9.81
C PRO A 131 15.05 7.12 -8.45
N GLU A 132 14.96 8.45 -8.40
CA GLU A 132 15.08 9.24 -7.18
C GLU A 132 13.88 9.04 -6.23
N GLU A 133 12.68 8.89 -6.79
CA GLU A 133 11.45 8.62 -6.04
C GLU A 133 11.49 7.21 -5.47
N GLN A 134 11.91 6.23 -6.29
CA GLN A 134 12.10 4.83 -5.87
C GLN A 134 13.09 4.73 -4.71
N SER A 135 14.20 5.46 -4.78
CA SER A 135 15.21 5.51 -3.71
C SER A 135 14.60 6.10 -2.44
N SER A 136 13.83 7.18 -2.56
CA SER A 136 13.13 7.77 -1.42
C SER A 136 12.10 6.83 -0.79
N ILE A 137 11.32 6.11 -1.60
CA ILE A 137 10.33 5.14 -1.12
C ILE A 137 11.03 3.97 -0.41
N ASN A 138 12.12 3.45 -0.98
CA ASN A 138 12.93 2.41 -0.34
C ASN A 138 13.41 2.83 1.06
N ASN A 139 13.92 4.05 1.20
CA ASN A 139 14.40 4.56 2.50
C ASN A 139 13.27 4.62 3.55
N PHE A 140 12.06 5.03 3.17
CA PHE A 140 10.92 5.03 4.08
C PHE A 140 10.51 3.61 4.51
N PHE A 141 10.47 2.67 3.56
CA PHE A 141 10.20 1.26 3.87
C PHE A 141 11.26 0.69 4.82
N GLU A 142 12.54 1.01 4.61
CA GLU A 142 13.63 0.55 5.48
C GLU A 142 13.51 1.12 6.89
N LEU A 143 13.27 2.43 7.01
CA LEU A 143 13.07 3.09 8.31
C LEU A 143 11.88 2.49 9.08
N MET A 144 10.73 2.36 8.41
CA MET A 144 9.54 1.76 9.04
C MET A 144 9.75 0.28 9.39
N SER A 145 10.40 -0.49 8.52
CA SER A 145 10.65 -1.91 8.78
C SER A 145 11.63 -2.10 9.94
N ASN A 146 12.68 -1.28 10.02
CA ASN A 146 13.65 -1.34 11.12
C ASN A 146 12.99 -0.96 12.44
N GLU A 147 12.18 0.10 12.46
CA GLU A 147 11.46 0.49 13.65
C GLU A 147 10.45 -0.59 14.08
N ALA A 148 9.76 -1.21 13.14
CA ALA A 148 8.81 -2.29 13.46
C ALA A 148 9.46 -3.52 14.12
N ASN A 149 10.76 -3.72 13.89
CA ASN A 149 11.55 -4.80 14.48
C ASN A 149 12.26 -4.39 15.78
N SER A 150 12.26 -3.11 16.16
CA SER A 150 13.03 -2.60 17.32
C SER A 150 12.41 -2.97 18.68
N GLN A 151 11.09 -3.20 18.72
CA GLN A 151 10.30 -3.58 19.91
C GLN A 151 10.53 -2.66 21.14
N ASN A 152 10.65 -1.36 20.90
CA ASN A 152 10.84 -0.36 21.94
C ASN A 152 9.51 0.25 22.41
N ALA A 153 9.51 0.88 23.59
CA ALA A 153 8.32 1.51 24.16
C ALA A 153 7.69 2.60 23.27
N PHE A 154 8.49 3.23 22.40
CA PHE A 154 8.05 4.31 21.50
C PHE A 154 7.86 3.86 20.05
N THR A 155 7.99 2.57 19.75
CA THR A 155 7.95 2.04 18.38
C THR A 155 6.69 2.46 17.63
N SER A 156 5.51 2.35 18.25
CA SER A 156 4.25 2.76 17.62
C SER A 156 4.22 4.26 17.29
N ASN A 157 4.73 5.12 18.18
CA ASN A 157 4.77 6.56 17.95
C ASN A 157 5.74 6.95 16.82
N ILE A 158 6.92 6.32 16.80
CA ILE A 158 7.92 6.56 15.74
C ILE A 158 7.36 6.08 14.41
N LEU A 159 6.77 4.88 14.35
CA LEU A 159 6.13 4.36 13.14
C LEU A 159 5.00 5.25 12.64
N LEU A 160 4.15 5.76 13.53
CA LEU A 160 3.09 6.69 13.16
C LEU A 160 3.67 7.96 12.51
N ASN A 161 4.75 8.52 13.05
CA ASN A 161 5.40 9.70 12.46
C ASN A 161 6.13 9.39 11.15
N LEU A 162 6.75 8.22 11.03
CA LEU A 162 7.36 7.75 9.78
C LEU A 162 6.29 7.54 8.71
N LEU A 163 5.16 6.91 9.05
CA LEU A 163 4.04 6.69 8.15
C LEU A 163 3.46 8.02 7.66
N LYS A 164 3.25 9.01 8.53
CA LYS A 164 2.81 10.36 8.10
C LYS A 164 3.78 11.00 7.12
N SER A 165 5.08 10.95 7.43
CA SER A 165 6.12 11.51 6.57
C SER A 165 6.16 10.80 5.22
N PHE A 166 6.01 9.47 5.21
CA PHE A 166 5.88 8.66 4.02
C PHE A 166 4.66 9.04 3.18
N LEU A 167 3.49 9.17 3.80
CA LEU A 167 2.24 9.57 3.13
C LEU A 167 2.33 10.96 2.51
N LEU A 168 2.94 11.93 3.22
CA LEU A 168 3.23 13.26 2.66
C LEU A 168 4.16 13.17 1.45
N LYS A 169 5.18 12.30 1.50
CA LYS A 169 6.10 12.10 0.36
C LYS A 169 5.36 11.49 -0.83
N VAL A 170 4.52 10.47 -0.62
CA VAL A 170 3.67 9.88 -1.65
C VAL A 170 2.75 10.92 -2.26
N TYR A 171 2.13 11.78 -1.44
CA TYR A 171 1.29 12.88 -1.92
C TYR A 171 2.06 13.88 -2.79
N GLN A 172 3.29 14.25 -2.42
CA GLN A 172 4.15 15.11 -3.23
C GLN A 172 4.49 14.50 -4.59
N ILE A 173 4.82 13.21 -4.61
CA ILE A 173 5.09 12.46 -5.86
C ILE A 173 3.83 12.44 -6.73
N LYS A 174 2.68 12.07 -6.16
CA LYS A 174 1.38 12.02 -6.85
C LYS A 174 1.05 13.37 -7.50
N LYS A 175 1.14 14.48 -6.75
CA LYS A 175 0.90 15.83 -7.28
C LYS A 175 1.85 16.22 -8.40
N SER A 176 3.11 15.83 -8.32
CA SER A 176 4.10 16.15 -9.35
C SER A 176 3.80 15.43 -10.66
N GLN A 177 3.09 14.30 -10.63
CA GLN A 177 2.66 13.57 -11.83
C GLN A 177 1.34 14.09 -12.40
N CYS A 178 0.37 14.46 -11.54
CA CYS A 178 -0.87 15.10 -11.99
C CYS A 178 -0.62 16.43 -12.69
N ALA A 179 0.36 17.23 -12.23
CA ALA A 179 0.66 18.54 -12.80
C ALA A 179 1.28 18.51 -14.21
N ILE A 180 1.61 17.32 -14.73
CA ILE A 180 2.24 17.12 -16.06
C ILE A 180 1.21 16.58 -17.07
N MET A 181 0.01 16.16 -16.61
CA MET A 181 -1.13 15.80 -17.48
C MET A 181 -1.97 17.04 -17.82
#